data_AF-A0A1F6HB32-F1
#
_entry.id   AF-A0A1F6HB32-F1
#
_cell.length_a   1.000
_cell.length_b   1.000
_cell.length_c   1.000
_cell.angle_alpha   90.00
_cell.angle_beta   90.00
_cell.angle_gamma   90.00
#
_symmetry.space_group_name_H-M   'P 1'
#
loop_
_entity.id
_entity.type
_entity.pdbx_description
1 polymer ?
#
loop_
_entity_poly.entity_id
_entity_poly.type
_entity_poly.pdbx_seq_one_letter_code
_entity_poly.pdbx_strand_id
1 'polypeptide(L)'
;MAKATREEIKKFVKENLTRANNSRIECGDGRYTPEQSDGAIRAFGGDFGMVMALAGALKDKGTLLSADEIVARYLNAVKKVRGQGTKLYHHTDTHNHAKGEIGCGHAAKASSPENDGMYGSLTADDVRALYESFSQNPESNLTVLEGEHQEKAVLFVHGGPDDADIHYSLNSMDENGNMYFVVDMDRINRFIGEVVPVFSEGLPTPVAENGVKKSFLKQMQATADLLASGLDTFKISIDGKGNFSMNQLPKNRPQQSR
;
A
#
# COMPACT_ATOMS: atom_id res chain seq x y z
N MET A 1 1.14 21.32 8.51
CA MET A 1 1.45 21.22 7.07
C MET A 1 0.46 22.07 6.29
N ALA A 2 0.91 22.81 5.27
CA ALA A 2 0.02 23.57 4.40
C ALA A 2 -0.71 22.62 3.44
N LYS A 3 -2.03 22.78 3.30
CA LYS A 3 -2.83 21.95 2.39
C LYS A 3 -2.63 22.41 0.95
N ALA A 4 -2.53 21.46 0.03
CA ALA A 4 -2.51 21.77 -1.40
C ALA A 4 -3.91 22.23 -1.86
N THR A 5 -3.93 23.26 -2.69
CA THR A 5 -5.11 23.69 -3.44
C THR A 5 -5.43 22.68 -4.54
N ARG A 6 -6.68 22.71 -5.01
CA ARG A 6 -7.13 21.84 -6.11
C ARG A 6 -6.28 22.01 -7.38
N GLU A 7 -5.85 23.22 -7.70
CA GLU A 7 -5.05 23.49 -8.90
C GLU A 7 -3.61 23.00 -8.75
N GLU A 8 -3.01 23.06 -7.55
CA GLU A 8 -1.70 22.46 -7.28
C GLU A 8 -1.73 20.94 -7.47
N ILE A 9 -2.81 20.27 -7.00
CA ILE A 9 -2.95 18.82 -7.18
C ILE A 9 -3.15 18.46 -8.66
N LYS A 10 -3.95 19.24 -9.40
CA LYS A 10 -4.09 19.02 -10.86
C LYS A 10 -2.75 19.15 -11.58
N LYS A 11 -1.98 20.18 -11.25
CA LYS A 11 -0.65 20.40 -11.80
C LYS A 11 0.25 19.20 -11.48
N PHE A 12 0.29 18.78 -10.22
CA PHE A 12 1.03 17.61 -9.76
C PHE A 12 0.68 16.35 -10.57
N VAL A 13 -0.62 16.01 -10.66
CA VAL A 13 -1.09 14.82 -11.39
C VAL A 13 -0.66 14.86 -12.86
N LYS A 14 -0.73 16.03 -13.51
CA LYS A 14 -0.35 16.19 -14.91
C LYS A 14 1.16 15.99 -15.14
N GLU A 15 1.98 16.51 -14.23
CA GLU A 15 3.44 16.53 -14.37
C GLU A 15 4.11 15.24 -13.87
N ASN A 16 3.43 14.48 -12.99
CA ASN A 16 3.98 13.29 -12.33
C ASN A 16 3.33 11.99 -12.80
N LEU A 17 2.65 12.03 -13.94
CA LEU A 17 2.10 10.85 -14.58
C LEU A 17 3.22 9.96 -15.13
N THR A 18 3.22 8.69 -14.74
CA THR A 18 4.18 7.70 -15.23
C THR A 18 3.47 6.45 -15.75
N ARG A 19 4.15 5.70 -16.64
CA ARG A 19 3.65 4.43 -17.16
C ARG A 19 3.59 3.39 -16.05
N ALA A 20 2.48 2.68 -15.96
CA ALA A 20 2.32 1.61 -14.99
C ALA A 20 3.34 0.48 -15.23
N ASN A 21 3.99 0.06 -14.14
CA ASN A 21 4.90 -1.06 -14.05
C ASN A 21 4.44 -2.00 -12.93
N ASN A 22 3.88 -3.15 -13.30
CA ASN A 22 3.29 -4.10 -12.35
C ASN A 22 4.32 -5.08 -11.75
N SER A 23 5.62 -4.89 -12.00
CA SER A 23 6.67 -5.78 -11.51
C SER A 23 7.00 -5.61 -10.02
N ARG A 24 6.55 -4.52 -9.38
CA ARG A 24 6.80 -4.22 -7.97
C ARG A 24 5.62 -3.51 -7.30
N ILE A 25 5.48 -3.69 -5.98
CA ILE A 25 4.57 -2.90 -5.13
C ILE A 25 5.37 -2.14 -4.09
N GLU A 26 5.22 -0.84 -4.06
CA GLU A 26 5.90 0.00 -3.07
C GLU A 26 4.89 0.69 -2.16
N CYS A 27 5.39 1.17 -1.02
CA CYS A 27 4.54 1.87 -0.07
C CYS A 27 3.97 3.14 -0.70
N GLY A 28 2.72 3.50 -0.42
CA GLY A 28 2.13 4.76 -0.86
C GLY A 28 2.72 6.03 -0.20
N ASP A 29 3.87 5.94 0.48
CA ASP A 29 4.57 7.03 1.18
C ASP A 29 5.02 8.13 0.21
N GLY A 30 4.87 9.39 0.63
CA GLY A 30 5.17 10.56 -0.17
C GLY A 30 6.66 10.82 -0.42
N ARG A 31 7.55 10.22 0.38
CA ARG A 31 9.01 10.47 0.33
C ARG A 31 9.75 9.71 -0.76
N TYR A 32 9.08 8.81 -1.49
CA TYR A 32 9.69 8.14 -2.63
C TYR A 32 10.05 9.16 -3.72
N THR A 33 11.29 9.12 -4.20
CA THR A 33 11.70 9.92 -5.36
C THR A 33 11.01 9.43 -6.63
N PRO A 34 10.90 10.26 -7.68
CA PRO A 34 10.36 9.85 -8.97
C PRO A 34 10.96 8.54 -9.49
N GLU A 35 12.27 8.35 -9.35
CA GLU A 35 12.98 7.15 -9.80
C GLU A 35 12.61 5.91 -8.98
N GLN A 36 12.41 6.08 -7.67
CA GLN A 36 12.01 4.99 -6.79
C GLN A 36 10.55 4.60 -7.09
N SER A 37 9.64 5.56 -7.16
CA SER A 37 8.21 5.30 -7.39
C SER A 37 7.84 4.94 -8.82
N ASP A 38 8.75 5.07 -9.80
CA ASP A 38 8.45 5.03 -11.23
C ASP A 38 7.61 3.82 -11.66
N GLY A 39 6.32 4.07 -11.89
CA GLY A 39 5.33 3.10 -12.36
C GLY A 39 4.94 2.01 -11.35
N ALA A 40 5.56 1.91 -10.17
CA ALA A 40 5.28 0.87 -9.19
C ALA A 40 3.79 0.84 -8.81
N ILE A 41 3.24 -0.33 -8.43
CA ILE A 41 1.93 -0.34 -7.77
C ILE A 41 2.11 0.32 -6.40
N ARG A 42 1.39 1.40 -6.13
CA ARG A 42 1.50 2.11 -4.84
C ARG A 42 0.41 1.62 -3.89
N ALA A 43 0.80 1.07 -2.74
CA ALA A 43 -0.12 0.57 -1.71
C ALA A 43 0.44 0.86 -0.33
N PHE A 44 -0.36 1.24 0.67
CA PHE A 44 0.18 1.38 2.02
C PHE A 44 0.83 0.06 2.49
N GLY A 45 2.07 0.15 2.97
CA GLY A 45 2.87 -1.01 3.37
C GLY A 45 3.54 -1.79 2.22
N GLY A 46 3.33 -1.42 0.95
CA GLY A 46 3.91 -2.13 -0.18
C GLY A 46 3.50 -3.61 -0.21
N ASP A 47 4.45 -4.50 -0.52
CA ASP A 47 4.22 -5.95 -0.46
C ASP A 47 3.89 -6.44 0.97
N PHE A 48 4.42 -5.79 2.01
CA PHE A 48 4.08 -6.14 3.40
C PHE A 48 2.60 -5.86 3.72
N GLY A 49 2.03 -4.79 3.16
CA GLY A 49 0.60 -4.50 3.28
C GLY A 49 -0.28 -5.62 2.65
N MET A 50 0.19 -6.25 1.57
CA MET A 50 -0.50 -7.41 0.97
C MET A 50 -0.41 -8.65 1.85
N VAL A 51 0.74 -8.90 2.46
CA VAL A 51 0.92 -9.96 3.45
C VAL A 51 -0.02 -9.78 4.64
N MET A 52 -0.11 -8.56 5.18
CA MET A 52 -1.07 -8.25 6.24
C MET A 52 -2.53 -8.44 5.78
N ALA A 53 -2.88 -8.04 4.56
CA ALA A 53 -4.23 -8.22 4.05
C ALA A 53 -4.61 -9.72 3.97
N LEU A 54 -3.70 -10.56 3.46
CA LEU A 54 -3.86 -12.02 3.39
C LEU A 54 -3.95 -12.64 4.78
N ALA A 55 -3.08 -12.25 5.71
CA ALA A 55 -3.10 -12.74 7.09
C ALA A 55 -4.41 -12.38 7.80
N GLY A 56 -4.90 -11.16 7.64
CA GLY A 56 -6.20 -10.75 8.18
C GLY A 56 -7.35 -11.60 7.63
N ALA A 57 -7.34 -11.88 6.32
CA ALA A 57 -8.35 -12.72 5.68
C ALA A 57 -8.29 -14.20 6.13
N LEU A 58 -7.09 -14.74 6.37
CA LEU A 58 -6.90 -16.08 6.96
C LEU A 58 -7.47 -16.14 8.37
N LYS A 59 -7.14 -15.15 9.20
CA LYS A 59 -7.59 -15.08 10.60
C LYS A 59 -9.12 -14.96 10.70
N ASP A 60 -9.75 -14.17 9.82
CA ASP A 60 -11.22 -14.08 9.71
C ASP A 60 -11.88 -15.43 9.37
N LYS A 61 -11.15 -16.34 8.75
CA LYS A 61 -11.60 -17.70 8.41
C LYS A 61 -11.24 -18.75 9.45
N GLY A 62 -10.51 -18.37 10.51
CA GLY A 62 -9.97 -19.30 11.49
C GLY A 62 -8.83 -20.18 10.95
N THR A 63 -8.23 -19.83 9.81
CA THR A 63 -7.05 -20.52 9.30
C THR A 63 -5.82 -20.02 10.04
N LEU A 64 -5.14 -20.93 10.74
CA LEU A 64 -3.93 -20.63 11.50
C LEU A 64 -2.72 -21.05 10.68
N LEU A 65 -1.94 -20.07 10.22
CA LEU A 65 -0.61 -20.26 9.65
C LEU A 65 0.36 -19.40 10.46
N SER A 66 1.60 -19.87 10.58
CA SER A 66 2.70 -19.06 11.12
C SER A 66 3.03 -17.89 10.18
N ALA A 67 3.69 -16.87 10.71
CA ALA A 67 4.18 -15.73 9.92
C ALA A 67 5.06 -16.18 8.74
N ASP A 68 5.99 -17.11 8.99
CA ASP A 68 6.89 -17.67 7.97
C ASP A 68 6.12 -18.38 6.86
N GLU A 69 5.10 -19.17 7.19
CA GLU A 69 4.27 -19.85 6.19
C GLU A 69 3.50 -18.84 5.32
N ILE A 70 2.98 -17.77 5.92
CA ILE A 70 2.25 -16.73 5.19
C ILE A 70 3.20 -15.99 4.24
N VAL A 71 4.36 -15.55 4.73
CA VAL A 71 5.37 -14.85 3.92
C VAL A 71 5.89 -15.73 2.79
N ALA A 72 6.20 -17.00 3.07
CA ALA A 72 6.67 -17.95 2.06
C ALA A 72 5.62 -18.22 0.98
N ARG A 73 4.34 -18.39 1.38
CA ARG A 73 3.23 -18.57 0.42
C ARG A 73 3.01 -17.32 -0.43
N TYR A 74 3.10 -16.13 0.18
CA TYR A 74 3.01 -14.88 -0.56
C TYR A 74 4.15 -14.76 -1.57
N LEU A 75 5.40 -14.95 -1.14
CA LEU A 75 6.57 -14.92 -2.03
C LEU A 75 6.43 -15.88 -3.22
N ASN A 76 6.00 -17.12 -2.97
CA ASN A 76 5.73 -18.09 -4.03
C ASN A 76 4.65 -17.58 -5.00
N ALA A 77 3.56 -17.02 -4.49
CA ALA A 77 2.50 -16.45 -5.31
C ALA A 77 3.00 -15.27 -6.17
N VAL A 78 3.77 -14.36 -5.58
CA VAL A 78 4.39 -13.25 -6.31
C VAL A 78 5.35 -13.77 -7.40
N LYS A 79 6.18 -14.77 -7.11
CA LYS A 79 7.08 -15.39 -8.11
C LYS A 79 6.33 -16.07 -9.25
N LYS A 80 5.16 -16.68 -9.00
CA LYS A 80 4.32 -17.25 -10.08
C LYS A 80 3.66 -16.16 -10.93
N VAL A 81 3.24 -15.04 -10.33
CA VAL A 81 2.54 -13.94 -11.03
C VAL A 81 3.52 -13.02 -11.78
N ARG A 82 4.65 -12.67 -11.17
CA ARG A 82 5.62 -11.68 -11.69
C ARG A 82 6.90 -12.29 -12.26
N GLY A 83 7.12 -13.59 -12.08
CA GLY A 83 8.33 -14.30 -12.50
C GLY A 83 9.33 -14.53 -11.37
N GLN A 84 10.22 -15.51 -11.57
CA GLN A 84 11.11 -16.04 -10.52
C GLN A 84 12.13 -15.05 -9.96
N GLY A 85 12.50 -14.02 -10.73
CA GLY A 85 13.46 -12.98 -10.31
C GLY A 85 12.84 -11.82 -9.54
N THR A 86 11.54 -11.87 -9.23
CA THR A 86 10.86 -10.82 -8.46
C THR A 86 11.26 -10.86 -6.99
N LYS A 87 11.22 -9.70 -6.35
CA LYS A 87 11.49 -9.49 -4.92
C LYS A 87 10.25 -8.99 -4.20
N LEU A 88 10.27 -9.03 -2.88
CA LEU A 88 9.26 -8.37 -2.04
C LEU A 88 9.75 -6.97 -1.69
N TYR A 89 8.95 -5.94 -1.88
CA TYR A 89 9.37 -4.56 -1.69
C TYR A 89 8.71 -3.94 -0.46
N HIS A 90 9.53 -3.36 0.39
CA HIS A 90 9.10 -2.56 1.53
C HIS A 90 10.07 -1.40 1.77
N HIS A 91 9.81 -0.58 2.77
CA HIS A 91 10.71 0.51 3.11
C HIS A 91 10.83 0.71 4.61
N THR A 92 11.88 1.42 4.97
CA THR A 92 12.06 2.12 6.24
C THR A 92 12.44 3.57 5.93
N ASP A 93 12.89 4.31 6.92
CA ASP A 93 13.52 5.61 6.72
C ASP A 93 14.82 5.74 7.52
N THR A 94 15.58 6.78 7.18
CA THR A 94 16.88 7.08 7.81
C THR A 94 16.80 7.26 9.33
N HIS A 95 15.67 7.76 9.86
CA HIS A 95 15.48 8.01 11.29
C HIS A 95 15.27 6.73 12.10
N ASN A 96 14.62 5.74 11.50
CA ASN A 96 14.26 4.48 12.16
C ASN A 96 15.26 3.34 11.84
N HIS A 97 15.85 3.34 10.63
CA HIS A 97 16.75 2.27 10.19
C HIS A 97 17.95 2.09 11.11
N ALA A 98 18.61 3.19 11.48
CA ALA A 98 19.79 3.15 12.35
C ALA A 98 19.50 2.64 13.77
N LYS A 99 18.22 2.67 14.18
CA LYS A 99 17.75 2.20 15.49
C LYS A 99 17.20 0.78 15.45
N GLY A 100 17.13 0.16 14.27
CA GLY A 100 16.43 -1.12 14.08
C GLY A 100 14.91 -1.01 14.26
N GLU A 101 14.34 0.18 14.12
CA GLU A 101 12.91 0.44 14.27
C GLU A 101 12.18 0.35 12.91
N ILE A 102 10.86 0.19 12.94
CA ILE A 102 10.01 0.11 11.75
C ILE A 102 9.75 1.53 11.23
N GLY A 103 10.38 1.92 10.11
CA GLY A 103 10.18 3.24 9.50
C GLY A 103 8.94 3.37 8.60
N CYS A 104 8.36 2.26 8.15
CA CYS A 104 7.10 2.30 7.40
C CYS A 104 5.94 2.65 8.34
N GLY A 105 5.31 3.82 8.15
CA GLY A 105 4.18 4.24 8.99
C GLY A 105 3.03 3.23 9.03
N HIS A 106 2.73 2.56 7.92
CA HIS A 106 1.71 1.50 7.89
C HIS A 106 2.03 0.35 8.84
N ALA A 107 3.25 -0.21 8.73
CA ALA A 107 3.70 -1.33 9.56
C ALA A 107 3.90 -0.92 11.02
N ALA A 108 4.45 0.27 11.27
CA ALA A 108 4.70 0.80 12.61
C ALA A 108 3.38 1.04 13.37
N LYS A 109 2.37 1.62 12.71
CA LYS A 109 1.05 1.84 13.32
C LYS A 109 0.30 0.54 13.55
N ALA A 110 0.35 -0.39 12.61
CA ALA A 110 -0.29 -1.70 12.73
C ALA A 110 0.36 -2.61 13.79
N SER A 111 1.64 -2.42 14.08
CA SER A 111 2.37 -3.13 15.13
C SER A 111 2.34 -2.42 16.49
N SER A 112 1.53 -1.36 16.64
CA SER A 112 1.35 -0.68 17.93
C SER A 112 0.10 -1.22 18.65
N PRO A 113 0.19 -1.64 19.93
CA PRO A 113 -0.96 -2.14 20.69
C PRO A 113 -2.04 -1.07 20.89
N GLU A 114 -1.67 0.20 20.83
CA GLU A 114 -2.62 1.33 20.92
C GLU A 114 -3.62 1.35 19.75
N ASN A 115 -3.28 0.72 18.62
CA ASN A 115 -4.12 0.67 17.42
C ASN A 115 -4.74 -0.72 17.19
N ASP A 116 -4.70 -1.60 18.19
CA ASP A 116 -5.31 -2.93 18.09
C ASP A 116 -6.80 -2.83 17.71
N GLY A 117 -7.23 -3.67 16.78
CA GLY A 117 -8.59 -3.68 16.22
C GLY A 117 -8.84 -2.71 15.07
N MET A 118 -7.99 -1.68 14.89
CA MET A 118 -8.09 -0.76 13.73
C MET A 118 -7.71 -1.48 12.43
N TYR A 119 -6.69 -2.33 12.46
CA TYR A 119 -6.12 -3.01 11.29
C TYR A 119 -6.78 -4.36 10.94
N GLY A 120 -8.00 -4.60 11.40
CA GLY A 120 -8.70 -5.87 11.13
C GLY A 120 -8.68 -6.78 12.33
N SER A 121 -8.52 -8.07 12.04
CA SER A 121 -8.47 -9.13 13.04
C SER A 121 -7.04 -9.44 13.50
N LEU A 122 -6.04 -8.79 12.90
CA LEU A 122 -4.65 -8.87 13.32
C LEU A 122 -4.45 -8.05 14.61
N THR A 123 -3.71 -8.63 15.55
CA THR A 123 -3.16 -7.93 16.72
C THR A 123 -1.80 -7.33 16.38
N ALA A 124 -1.33 -6.41 17.22
CA ALA A 124 0.02 -5.85 17.10
C ALA A 124 1.10 -6.95 17.07
N ASP A 125 0.95 -8.01 17.86
CA ASP A 125 1.89 -9.13 17.89
C ASP A 125 1.87 -9.96 16.61
N ASP A 126 0.69 -10.19 16.00
CA ASP A 126 0.61 -10.83 14.69
C ASP A 126 1.39 -10.02 13.65
N VAL A 127 1.20 -8.69 13.66
CA VAL A 127 1.86 -7.78 12.70
C VAL A 127 3.37 -7.76 12.92
N ARG A 128 3.85 -7.76 14.16
CA ARG A 128 5.29 -7.83 14.46
C ARG A 128 5.91 -9.12 13.96
N ALA A 129 5.27 -10.26 14.22
CA ALA A 129 5.75 -11.56 13.75
C ALA A 129 5.79 -11.62 12.22
N LEU A 130 4.76 -11.11 11.55
CA LEU A 130 4.74 -10.99 10.08
C LEU A 130 5.85 -10.07 9.57
N TYR A 131 6.05 -8.92 10.22
CA TYR A 131 7.08 -7.96 9.81
C TYR A 131 8.48 -8.53 9.98
N GLU A 132 8.76 -9.21 11.09
CA GLU A 132 10.05 -9.85 11.35
C GLU A 132 10.36 -10.90 10.26
N SER A 133 9.42 -11.82 10.03
CA SER A 133 9.53 -12.84 8.97
C SER A 133 9.70 -12.23 7.58
N PHE A 134 8.92 -11.18 7.25
CA PHE A 134 8.99 -10.50 5.97
C PHE A 134 10.32 -9.75 5.80
N SER A 135 10.74 -8.99 6.81
CA SER A 135 11.89 -8.08 6.72
C SER A 135 13.23 -8.81 6.73
N GLN A 136 13.31 -9.97 7.37
CA GLN A 136 14.50 -10.82 7.39
C GLN A 136 14.56 -11.78 6.20
N ASN A 137 13.52 -11.85 5.35
CA ASN A 137 13.52 -12.71 4.18
C ASN A 137 14.59 -12.24 3.17
N PRO A 138 15.47 -13.14 2.65
CA PRO A 138 16.53 -12.75 1.72
C PRO A 138 16.04 -12.24 0.36
N GLU A 139 14.78 -12.51 0.02
CA GLU A 139 14.13 -12.02 -1.21
C GLU A 139 13.39 -10.70 -0.99
N SER A 140 13.47 -10.11 0.21
CA SER A 140 12.97 -8.78 0.49
C SER A 140 13.99 -7.71 0.09
N ASN A 141 13.48 -6.62 -0.47
CA ASN A 141 14.23 -5.47 -0.92
C ASN A 141 13.80 -4.24 -0.12
N LEU A 142 14.72 -3.72 0.69
CA LEU A 142 14.52 -2.57 1.56
C LEU A 142 14.90 -1.27 0.87
N THR A 143 13.94 -0.38 0.69
CA THR A 143 14.20 1.03 0.39
C THR A 143 14.36 1.81 1.69
N VAL A 144 15.40 2.63 1.82
CA VAL A 144 15.55 3.57 2.94
C VAL A 144 15.16 4.96 2.44
N LEU A 145 14.05 5.49 2.93
CA LEU A 145 13.58 6.82 2.55
C LEU A 145 14.27 7.92 3.37
N GLU A 146 14.48 9.06 2.74
CA GLU A 146 15.10 10.23 3.34
C GLU A 146 14.08 11.33 3.64
N GLY A 147 14.38 12.16 4.63
CA GLY A 147 13.59 13.33 4.97
C GLY A 147 12.35 13.05 5.83
N GLU A 148 11.67 14.14 6.15
CA GLU A 148 10.46 14.19 6.95
C GLU A 148 9.21 14.06 6.09
N HIS A 149 8.14 13.53 6.68
CA HIS A 149 6.82 13.51 6.06
C HIS A 149 6.27 14.93 5.87
N GLN A 150 5.90 15.27 4.63
CA GLN A 150 5.31 16.56 4.26
C GLN A 150 4.14 16.39 3.26
N GLU A 151 3.44 15.26 3.32
CA GLU A 151 2.34 14.97 2.40
C GLU A 151 1.23 16.02 2.47
N LYS A 152 0.81 16.50 1.30
CA LYS A 152 -0.21 17.56 1.21
C LYS A 152 -1.62 17.03 1.01
N ALA A 153 -1.76 15.82 0.47
CA ALA A 153 -3.03 15.14 0.25
C ALA A 153 -2.82 13.62 0.08
N VAL A 154 -3.94 12.88 0.10
CA VAL A 154 -4.00 11.46 -0.28
C VAL A 154 -4.67 11.33 -1.64
N LEU A 155 -4.01 10.65 -2.57
CA LEU A 155 -4.44 10.45 -3.96
C LEU A 155 -4.73 8.96 -4.19
N PHE A 156 -6.01 8.62 -4.32
CA PHE A 156 -6.45 7.30 -4.75
C PHE A 156 -6.55 7.26 -6.27
N VAL A 157 -5.65 6.52 -6.91
CA VAL A 157 -5.54 6.41 -8.36
C VAL A 157 -6.37 5.22 -8.85
N HIS A 158 -7.17 5.47 -9.88
CA HIS A 158 -8.06 4.52 -10.53
C HIS A 158 -7.88 4.56 -12.04
N GLY A 159 -8.17 3.45 -12.71
CA GLY A 159 -8.35 3.43 -14.16
C GLY A 159 -9.57 4.25 -14.59
N GLY A 160 -9.56 4.69 -15.84
CA GLY A 160 -10.71 5.33 -16.47
C GLY A 160 -11.88 4.35 -16.61
N PRO A 161 -13.12 4.87 -16.75
CA PRO A 161 -14.34 4.04 -16.81
C PRO A 161 -14.36 3.06 -18.00
N ASP A 162 -13.58 3.33 -19.04
CA ASP A 162 -13.59 2.58 -20.30
C ASP A 162 -12.34 1.71 -20.52
N ASP A 163 -11.43 1.62 -19.53
CA ASP A 163 -10.13 0.99 -19.71
C ASP A 163 -9.93 -0.22 -18.80
N ALA A 164 -9.83 -1.41 -19.41
CA ALA A 164 -9.47 -2.64 -18.71
C ALA A 164 -7.98 -2.68 -18.36
N ASP A 165 -7.14 -1.87 -19.04
CA ASP A 165 -5.71 -1.83 -18.83
C ASP A 165 -5.29 -0.51 -18.18
N ILE A 166 -4.90 -0.61 -16.90
CA ILE A 166 -4.46 0.55 -16.14
C ILE A 166 -3.03 0.89 -16.58
N HIS A 167 -2.91 1.80 -17.54
CA HIS A 167 -1.66 2.12 -18.21
C HIS A 167 -0.76 3.13 -17.48
N TYR A 168 -1.27 3.76 -16.42
CA TYR A 168 -0.60 4.86 -15.74
C TYR A 168 -0.71 4.77 -14.21
N SER A 169 0.24 5.42 -13.54
CA SER A 169 0.27 5.69 -12.11
C SER A 169 0.87 7.09 -11.88
N LEU A 170 1.07 7.47 -10.62
CA LEU A 170 1.65 8.75 -10.22
C LEU A 170 2.90 8.53 -9.38
N ASN A 171 3.93 9.33 -9.64
CA ASN A 171 5.02 9.48 -8.67
C ASN A 171 4.48 10.11 -7.37
N SER A 172 5.15 9.85 -6.25
CA SER A 172 4.70 10.32 -4.93
C SER A 172 5.29 11.68 -4.54
N MET A 173 6.33 12.13 -5.23
CA MET A 173 6.98 13.43 -5.05
C MET A 173 7.27 14.09 -6.40
N ASP A 174 7.11 15.41 -6.47
CA ASP A 174 7.51 16.20 -7.65
C ASP A 174 8.93 16.77 -7.55
N GLU A 175 9.41 17.39 -8.63
CA GLU A 175 10.74 18.03 -8.71
C GLU A 175 10.97 19.14 -7.67
N ASN A 176 9.90 19.69 -7.09
CA ASN A 176 9.95 20.74 -6.08
C ASN A 176 9.86 20.18 -4.65
N GLY A 177 9.84 18.86 -4.49
CA GLY A 177 9.74 18.19 -3.20
C GLY A 177 8.32 18.17 -2.62
N ASN A 178 7.28 18.43 -3.43
CA ASN A 178 5.89 18.32 -2.95
C ASN A 178 5.49 16.84 -2.89
N MET A 179 5.16 16.38 -1.69
CA MET A 179 4.85 14.98 -1.40
C MET A 179 3.33 14.74 -1.34
N TYR A 180 2.93 13.56 -1.78
CA TYR A 180 1.55 13.07 -1.72
C TYR A 180 1.53 11.60 -1.39
N PHE A 181 0.58 11.17 -0.55
CA PHE A 181 0.30 9.74 -0.45
C PHE A 181 -0.37 9.29 -1.75
N VAL A 182 0.15 8.26 -2.41
CA VAL A 182 -0.40 7.71 -3.66
C VAL A 182 -0.79 6.25 -3.46
N VAL A 183 -2.00 5.87 -3.88
CA VAL A 183 -2.50 4.49 -3.76
C VAL A 183 -3.23 4.07 -5.04
N ASP A 184 -2.75 3.04 -5.73
CA ASP A 184 -3.29 2.54 -7.01
C ASP A 184 -4.39 1.48 -6.81
N MET A 185 -5.60 1.94 -6.46
CA MET A 185 -6.70 1.07 -6.03
C MET A 185 -7.03 -0.06 -7.01
N ASP A 186 -7.12 0.24 -8.30
CA ASP A 186 -7.55 -0.76 -9.29
C ASP A 186 -6.42 -1.75 -9.63
N ARG A 187 -5.16 -1.29 -9.62
CA ARG A 187 -3.98 -2.16 -9.83
C ARG A 187 -3.77 -3.09 -8.64
N ILE A 188 -3.98 -2.60 -7.42
CA ILE A 188 -4.02 -3.42 -6.20
C ILE A 188 -5.10 -4.49 -6.33
N ASN A 189 -6.33 -4.11 -6.69
CA ASN A 189 -7.44 -5.05 -6.81
C ASN A 189 -7.17 -6.14 -7.85
N ARG A 190 -6.58 -5.79 -9.00
CA ARG A 190 -6.15 -6.74 -10.03
C ARG A 190 -5.07 -7.68 -9.50
N PHE A 191 -4.04 -7.14 -8.84
CA PHE A 191 -2.97 -7.94 -8.27
C PHE A 191 -3.48 -8.91 -7.20
N ILE A 192 -4.42 -8.49 -6.34
CA ILE A 192 -5.07 -9.39 -5.37
C ILE A 192 -5.76 -10.54 -6.11
N GLY A 193 -6.48 -10.26 -7.20
CA GLY A 193 -7.13 -11.29 -8.02
C GLY A 193 -6.15 -12.29 -8.67
N GLU A 194 -4.94 -11.85 -8.99
CA GLU A 194 -3.88 -12.70 -9.56
C GLU A 194 -3.17 -13.56 -8.48
N VAL A 195 -2.92 -12.98 -7.30
CA VAL A 195 -2.13 -13.61 -6.23
C VAL A 195 -2.94 -14.56 -5.36
N VAL A 196 -4.18 -14.18 -5.03
CA VAL A 196 -5.01 -14.95 -4.07
C VAL A 196 -5.25 -16.40 -4.49
N PRO A 197 -5.54 -16.72 -5.76
CA PRO A 197 -5.70 -18.10 -6.21
C PRO A 197 -4.44 -18.94 -5.97
N VAL A 198 -3.27 -18.37 -6.25
CA VAL A 198 -1.98 -19.06 -6.08
C VAL A 198 -1.62 -19.20 -4.60
N PHE A 199 -1.81 -18.14 -3.81
CA PHE A 199 -1.56 -18.16 -2.37
C PHE A 199 -2.42 -19.23 -1.66
N SER A 200 -3.67 -19.36 -2.09
CA SER A 200 -4.64 -20.27 -1.49
C SER A 200 -4.49 -21.73 -1.90
N GLU A 201 -3.62 -22.01 -2.87
CA GLU A 201 -3.37 -23.36 -3.37
C GLU A 201 -2.92 -24.29 -2.22
N GLY A 202 -3.63 -25.40 -2.06
CA GLY A 202 -3.36 -26.41 -1.03
C GLY A 202 -3.73 -26.01 0.40
N LEU A 203 -4.39 -24.87 0.64
CA LEU A 203 -4.94 -24.57 1.96
C LEU A 203 -6.20 -25.41 2.23
N PRO A 204 -6.38 -25.94 3.46
CA PRO A 204 -7.62 -26.62 3.84
C PRO A 204 -8.85 -25.71 3.71
N THR A 205 -8.69 -24.43 4.02
CA THR A 205 -9.69 -23.38 3.80
C THR A 205 -9.07 -22.24 3.00
N PRO A 206 -9.30 -22.20 1.68
CA PRO A 206 -8.84 -21.12 0.80
C PRO A 206 -9.34 -19.74 1.26
N VAL A 207 -8.52 -18.70 1.08
CA VAL A 207 -8.99 -17.32 1.26
C VAL A 207 -9.69 -16.85 -0.01
N ALA A 208 -10.81 -16.14 0.17
CA ALA A 208 -11.54 -15.55 -0.95
C ALA A 208 -10.97 -14.17 -1.27
N GLU A 209 -10.90 -13.84 -2.56
CA GLU A 209 -10.43 -12.54 -3.06
C GLU A 209 -11.13 -11.35 -2.38
N ASN A 210 -12.46 -11.42 -2.26
CA ASN A 210 -13.25 -10.39 -1.56
C ASN A 210 -12.89 -10.25 -0.08
N GLY A 211 -12.47 -11.32 0.58
CA GLY A 211 -12.00 -11.27 1.97
C GLY A 211 -10.68 -10.51 2.08
N VAL A 212 -9.75 -10.77 1.15
CA VAL A 212 -8.46 -10.07 1.10
C VAL A 212 -8.64 -8.59 0.74
N LYS A 213 -9.50 -8.27 -0.23
CA LYS A 213 -9.86 -6.89 -0.58
C LYS A 213 -10.47 -6.14 0.61
N LYS A 214 -11.40 -6.77 1.36
CA LYS A 214 -11.99 -6.18 2.56
C LYS A 214 -10.95 -5.93 3.65
N SER A 215 -10.07 -6.90 3.88
CA SER A 215 -8.95 -6.79 4.84
C SER A 215 -8.02 -5.64 4.46
N PHE A 216 -7.59 -5.57 3.20
CA PHE A 216 -6.76 -4.49 2.66
C PHE A 216 -7.42 -3.12 2.84
N LEU A 217 -8.69 -2.96 2.45
CA LEU A 217 -9.41 -1.70 2.58
C LEU A 217 -9.49 -1.23 4.04
N LYS A 218 -9.70 -2.15 4.99
CA LYS A 218 -9.73 -1.81 6.43
C LYS A 218 -8.37 -1.30 6.90
N GLN A 219 -7.28 -1.96 6.51
CA GLN A 219 -5.91 -1.56 6.87
C GLN A 219 -5.51 -0.23 6.21
N MET A 220 -5.91 -0.03 4.96
CA MET A 220 -5.71 1.22 4.22
C MET A 220 -6.45 2.37 4.92
N GLN A 221 -7.70 2.15 5.33
CA GLN A 221 -8.49 3.14 6.05
C GLN A 221 -7.86 3.51 7.39
N ALA A 222 -7.45 2.51 8.19
CA ALA A 222 -6.76 2.75 9.45
C ALA A 222 -5.47 3.57 9.26
N THR A 223 -4.71 3.27 8.20
CA THR A 223 -3.47 4.01 7.88
C THR A 223 -3.76 5.46 7.50
N ALA A 224 -4.77 5.68 6.65
CA ALA A 224 -5.17 7.04 6.26
C ALA A 224 -5.66 7.84 7.48
N ASP A 225 -6.42 7.23 8.38
CA ASP A 225 -6.93 7.90 9.59
C ASP A 225 -5.81 8.27 10.56
N LEU A 226 -4.77 7.44 10.67
CA LEU A 226 -3.65 7.66 11.59
C LEU A 226 -2.55 8.56 11.03
N LEU A 227 -2.26 8.49 9.73
CA LEU A 227 -1.12 9.16 9.11
C LEU A 227 -1.51 10.37 8.26
N ALA A 228 -2.72 10.36 7.67
CA ALA A 228 -3.20 11.43 6.80
C ALA A 228 -4.34 12.24 7.45
N SER A 229 -4.45 12.19 8.78
CA SER A 229 -5.48 12.92 9.52
C SER A 229 -5.43 14.42 9.21
N GLY A 230 -6.56 14.94 8.72
CA GLY A 230 -6.70 16.35 8.35
C GLY A 230 -6.21 16.71 6.94
N LEU A 231 -5.59 15.78 6.21
CA LEU A 231 -5.29 15.97 4.79
C LEU A 231 -6.56 15.82 3.94
N ASP A 232 -6.60 16.49 2.80
CA ASP A 232 -7.67 16.28 1.83
C ASP A 232 -7.38 15.01 1.02
N THR A 233 -8.46 14.32 0.62
CA THR A 233 -8.38 13.06 -0.11
C THR A 233 -9.03 13.23 -1.48
N PHE A 234 -8.40 12.71 -2.51
CA PHE A 234 -8.87 12.82 -3.88
C PHE A 234 -8.91 11.45 -4.56
N LYS A 235 -9.97 11.22 -5.34
CA LYS A 235 -10.02 10.17 -6.36
C LYS A 235 -9.52 10.75 -7.67
N ILE A 236 -8.44 10.16 -8.20
CA ILE A 236 -7.87 10.47 -9.51
C ILE A 236 -8.22 9.32 -10.45
N SER A 237 -8.95 9.58 -11.53
CA SER A 237 -9.28 8.56 -12.53
C SER A 237 -8.57 8.89 -13.84
N ILE A 238 -7.77 7.96 -14.35
CA ILE A 238 -6.84 8.16 -15.47
C ILE A 238 -7.19 7.20 -16.61
N ASP A 239 -7.48 7.71 -17.80
CA ASP A 239 -7.76 6.89 -18.99
C ASP A 239 -6.48 6.38 -19.68
N GLY A 240 -6.61 5.48 -20.66
CA GLY A 240 -5.48 4.92 -21.39
C GLY A 240 -4.69 5.89 -22.26
N LYS A 241 -5.17 7.14 -22.40
CA LYS A 241 -4.46 8.24 -23.08
C LYS A 241 -3.74 9.15 -22.08
N GLY A 242 -3.87 8.90 -20.78
CA GLY A 242 -3.31 9.73 -19.71
C GLY A 242 -4.14 10.97 -19.38
N ASN A 243 -5.36 11.10 -19.91
CA ASN A 243 -6.27 12.14 -19.43
C ASN A 243 -6.81 11.74 -18.06
N PHE A 244 -7.01 12.71 -17.19
CA PHE A 244 -7.50 12.45 -15.85
C PHE A 244 -8.69 13.31 -15.47
N SER A 245 -9.50 12.76 -14.56
CA SER A 245 -10.49 13.49 -13.79
C SER A 245 -10.16 13.39 -12.30
N MET A 246 -10.54 14.42 -11.54
CA MET A 246 -10.24 14.50 -10.12
C MET A 246 -11.46 14.92 -9.32
N ASN A 247 -11.82 14.09 -8.34
CA ASN A 247 -12.93 14.31 -7.42
C ASN A 247 -12.42 14.32 -5.99
N GLN A 248 -12.69 15.40 -5.24
CA GLN A 248 -12.40 15.43 -3.81
C GLN A 248 -13.38 14.50 -3.10
N LEU A 249 -12.85 13.61 -2.27
CA LEU A 249 -13.66 12.70 -1.46
C LEU A 249 -14.13 13.41 -0.18
N PRO A 250 -15.29 13.03 0.38
CA PRO A 250 -15.73 13.56 1.66
C PRO A 250 -14.65 13.33 2.71
N LYS A 251 -14.42 14.33 3.57
CA LYS A 251 -13.57 14.13 4.74
C LYS A 251 -14.18 13.03 5.58
N ASN A 252 -13.42 11.99 5.86
CA ASN A 252 -13.75 11.06 6.92
C ASN A 252 -13.84 11.89 8.20
N ARG A 253 -15.05 12.06 8.72
CA ARG A 253 -15.20 12.64 10.05
C ARG A 253 -14.60 11.62 11.01
N PRO A 254 -13.66 12.00 11.88
CA PRO A 254 -13.24 11.09 12.93
C PRO A 254 -14.50 10.60 13.64
N GLN A 255 -14.72 9.29 13.67
CA GLN A 255 -15.74 8.72 14.55
C GLN A 255 -15.30 9.15 15.95
N GLN A 256 -16.04 10.10 16.54
CA GLN A 256 -15.91 10.36 17.96
C GLN A 256 -16.27 9.05 18.65
N SER A 257 -15.26 8.39 19.22
CA SER A 257 -15.47 7.29 20.14
C SER A 257 -16.43 7.79 21.22
N ARG A 258 -17.60 7.16 21.29
CA ARG A 258 -18.51 7.28 22.43
C ARG A 258 -18.17 6.20 23.43
#